data_AF-A0A2N3E8C0-F1
#
_entry.id   AF-A0A2N3E8C0-F1
#
_cell.length_a   1.000
_cell.length_b   1.000
_cell.length_c   1.000
_cell.angle_alpha   90.00
_cell.angle_beta   90.00
_cell.angle_gamma   90.00
#
_symmetry.space_group_name_H-M   'P 1'
#
loop_
_entity.id
_entity.type
_entity.pdbx_description
1 polymer ?
#
loop_
_entity_poly.entity_id
_entity_poly.type
_entity_poly.pdbx_seq_one_letter_code
_entity_poly.pdbx_strand_id
1 'polypeptide(L)'
;ALHWHHAVIACRDCIQPGLPMPSLDALVCTEPGSLRIERREAVRRAVTMLALPTSGMRGPHALYRTVDAIWRAVGDTSTDFNFYTKRATLAGVYSSVSLVWFSDDSENYARTWAFLDRRIEDVMRIERVKAGVKGIAAKLPDPLSLLGRLRYGRG
;
A
#
# COMPACT_ATOMS: atom_id res chain seq x y z
N ALA A 1 -2.14 8.35 -12.07
CA ALA A 1 -0.98 8.98 -11.39
C ALA A 1 -1.42 9.80 -10.18
N LEU A 2 -2.31 10.79 -10.33
CA LEU A 2 -2.78 11.66 -9.23
C LEU A 2 -3.32 10.92 -7.99
N HIS A 3 -4.16 9.90 -8.18
CA HIS A 3 -4.71 9.09 -7.08
C HIS A 3 -3.63 8.38 -6.23
N TRP A 4 -2.49 8.02 -6.80
CA TRP A 4 -1.40 7.36 -6.06
C TRP A 4 -0.70 8.34 -5.13
N HIS A 5 -0.51 9.59 -5.56
CA HIS A 5 0.09 10.62 -4.72
C HIS A 5 -0.78 10.94 -3.50
N HIS A 6 -2.10 11.07 -3.69
CA HIS A 6 -3.04 11.28 -2.58
C HIS A 6 -3.15 10.07 -1.64
N ALA A 7 -3.11 8.84 -2.17
CA ALA A 7 -3.09 7.63 -1.34
C ALA A 7 -1.83 7.52 -0.49
N VAL A 8 -0.70 8.03 -0.99
CA VAL A 8 0.56 8.07 -0.23
C VAL A 8 0.51 9.13 0.85
N ILE A 9 0.02 10.34 0.53
CA ILE A 9 -0.17 11.39 1.53
C ILE A 9 -1.06 10.85 2.66
N ALA A 10 -2.20 10.26 2.32
CA ALA A 10 -3.08 9.62 3.30
C ALA A 10 -2.42 8.44 4.05
N CYS A 11 -1.52 7.68 3.41
CA CYS A 11 -0.73 6.63 4.04
C CYS A 11 0.26 7.21 5.07
N ARG A 12 0.98 8.27 4.70
CA ARG A 12 1.86 9.03 5.60
C ARG A 12 1.08 9.59 6.79
N ASP A 13 -0.09 10.14 6.53
CA ASP A 13 -0.97 10.71 7.56
C ASP A 13 -1.54 9.62 8.49
N CYS A 14 -1.75 8.40 8.00
CA CYS A 14 -2.12 7.26 8.85
C CYS A 14 -0.95 6.74 9.71
N ILE A 15 0.28 6.79 9.20
CA ILE A 15 1.49 6.32 9.90
C ILE A 15 1.98 7.34 10.94
N GLN A 16 1.80 8.65 10.69
CA GLN A 16 2.01 9.69 11.68
C GLN A 16 0.70 9.93 12.45
N PRO A 17 0.49 9.39 13.66
CA PRO A 17 -0.67 9.81 14.44
C PRO A 17 -0.45 11.27 14.86
N GLY A 18 -0.96 12.21 14.07
CA GLY A 18 -1.00 13.62 14.44
C GLY A 18 -0.96 14.63 13.30
N LEU A 19 -2.08 14.82 12.59
CA LEU A 19 -2.75 16.10 12.25
C LEU A 19 -4.00 15.80 11.36
N PRO A 20 -4.97 16.71 11.20
CA PRO A 20 -6.26 16.64 11.90
C PRO A 20 -7.44 16.29 10.94
N MET A 21 -8.53 15.71 11.46
CA MET A 21 -9.86 16.10 10.94
C MET A 21 -9.99 17.60 11.21
N PRO A 22 -10.56 18.42 10.31
CA PRO A 22 -10.47 19.89 10.38
C PRO A 22 -11.16 20.46 11.62
N SER A 23 -10.45 20.44 12.74
CA SER A 23 -10.61 21.17 13.99
C SER A 23 -9.48 20.71 14.93
N LEU A 24 -8.59 21.64 15.29
CA LEU A 24 -7.51 21.56 16.30
C LEU A 24 -6.11 21.22 15.79
N ASP A 25 -5.40 22.31 15.55
CA ASP A 25 -4.00 22.44 15.17
C ASP A 25 -2.98 22.02 16.26
N ALA A 26 -1.77 21.74 15.80
CA ALA A 26 -0.49 22.10 16.46
C ALA A 26 0.00 21.41 17.76
N LEU A 27 -0.51 20.25 18.20
CA LEU A 27 -0.01 19.62 19.44
C LEU A 27 1.02 18.48 19.28
N VAL A 28 1.20 17.91 18.08
CA VAL A 28 2.01 16.68 17.92
C VAL A 28 3.53 16.95 17.85
N CYS A 29 3.96 18.21 17.70
CA CYS A 29 5.38 18.58 17.79
C CYS A 29 5.88 18.80 19.24
N THR A 30 4.99 18.74 20.25
CA THR A 30 5.29 19.08 21.66
C THR A 30 4.98 17.98 22.69
N GLU A 31 4.72 16.75 22.25
CA GLU A 31 4.49 15.60 23.14
C GLU A 31 5.82 14.99 23.64
N PRO A 32 5.98 14.66 24.94
CA PRO A 32 7.21 14.10 25.48
C PRO A 32 7.59 12.79 24.77
N GLY A 33 8.86 12.67 24.39
CA GLY A 33 9.37 11.59 23.53
C GLY A 33 9.05 10.17 24.01
N SER A 34 8.88 9.96 25.32
CA SER A 34 8.52 8.66 25.90
C SER A 34 7.19 8.09 25.38
N LEU A 35 6.14 8.92 25.27
CA LEU A 35 4.81 8.47 24.85
C LEU A 35 4.78 8.03 23.37
N ARG A 36 5.61 8.66 22.53
CA ARG A 36 5.75 8.33 21.10
C ARG A 36 6.45 6.98 20.91
N ILE A 37 7.51 6.72 21.68
CA ILE A 37 8.27 5.47 21.64
C ILE A 37 7.41 4.30 22.14
N GLU A 38 6.65 4.51 23.21
CA GLU A 38 5.72 3.49 23.76
C GLU A 38 4.64 3.10 22.75
N ARG A 39 4.02 4.07 22.05
CA ARG A 39 3.04 3.78 21.01
C ARG A 39 3.61 2.95 19.87
N ARG A 40 4.83 3.29 19.41
CA ARG A 40 5.50 2.58 18.32
C ARG A 40 5.86 1.15 18.69
N GLU A 41 6.40 0.96 19.89
CA GLU A 41 6.74 -0.37 20.40
C GLU A 41 5.47 -1.22 20.62
N ALA A 42 4.37 -0.61 21.07
CA ALA A 42 3.08 -1.29 21.17
C ALA A 42 2.56 -1.75 19.79
N VAL A 43 2.62 -0.89 18.77
CA VAL A 43 2.23 -1.26 17.39
C VAL A 43 3.13 -2.35 16.83
N ARG A 44 4.46 -2.25 17.03
CA ARG A 44 5.41 -3.28 16.61
C ARG A 44 5.07 -4.64 17.22
N ARG A 45 4.82 -4.69 18.54
CA ARG A 45 4.43 -5.92 19.24
C ARG A 45 3.08 -6.46 18.76
N ALA A 46 2.11 -5.59 18.53
CA ALA A 46 0.80 -5.99 17.99
C ALA A 46 0.94 -6.61 16.60
N VAL A 47 1.75 -6.03 15.71
CA VAL A 47 2.03 -6.61 14.39
C VAL A 47 2.74 -7.95 14.51
N THR A 48 3.71 -8.09 15.41
CA THR A 48 4.37 -9.39 15.66
C THR A 48 3.37 -10.44 16.15
N MET A 49 2.46 -10.08 17.05
CA MET A 49 1.41 -10.97 17.54
C MET A 49 0.43 -11.38 16.43
N LEU A 50 0.05 -10.43 15.57
CA LEU A 50 -0.84 -10.66 14.42
C LEU A 50 -0.17 -11.39 13.25
N ALA A 51 1.15 -11.57 13.29
CA ALA A 51 1.89 -12.37 12.31
C ALA A 51 1.96 -13.85 12.70
N LEU A 52 1.66 -14.21 13.97
CA LEU A 52 1.66 -15.59 14.42
C LEU A 52 0.52 -16.38 13.76
N PRO A 53 0.73 -17.65 13.37
CA PRO A 53 -0.33 -18.49 12.77
C PRO A 53 -1.58 -18.62 13.64
N THR A 54 -1.42 -18.55 14.96
CA THR A 54 -2.51 -18.62 15.95
C THR A 54 -3.48 -17.42 15.88
N SER A 55 -3.05 -16.29 15.32
CA SER A 55 -3.89 -15.13 15.12
C SER A 55 -4.85 -15.28 13.92
N GLY A 56 -4.66 -16.31 13.10
CA GLY A 56 -5.47 -16.60 11.92
C GLY A 56 -5.46 -15.45 10.92
N MET A 57 -6.64 -15.08 10.40
CA MET A 57 -6.79 -14.01 9.41
C MET A 57 -6.87 -12.60 10.00
N ARG A 58 -6.74 -12.43 11.32
CA ARG A 58 -6.93 -11.13 11.98
C ARG A 58 -5.92 -10.08 11.51
N GLY A 59 -4.64 -10.46 11.36
CA GLY A 59 -3.59 -9.56 10.86
C GLY A 59 -3.84 -9.10 9.43
N PRO A 60 -3.98 -10.01 8.46
CA PRO A 60 -4.31 -9.65 7.08
C PRO A 60 -5.61 -8.85 6.95
N HIS A 61 -6.64 -9.18 7.73
CA HIS A 61 -7.90 -8.46 7.72
C HIS A 61 -7.77 -7.03 8.26
N ALA A 62 -7.00 -6.82 9.33
CA ALA A 62 -6.69 -5.48 9.84
C ALA A 62 -5.93 -4.66 8.80
N LEU A 63 -4.90 -5.24 8.16
CA LEU A 63 -4.14 -4.59 7.10
C LEU A 63 -5.04 -4.19 5.93
N TYR A 64 -5.89 -5.11 5.47
CA TYR A 64 -6.82 -4.86 4.37
C TYR A 64 -7.77 -3.72 4.70
N ARG A 65 -8.38 -3.71 5.90
CA ARG A 65 -9.28 -2.63 6.33
C ARG A 65 -8.59 -1.26 6.35
N THR A 66 -7.34 -1.18 6.79
CA THR A 66 -6.58 0.07 6.79
C THR A 66 -6.35 0.58 5.37
N VAL A 67 -5.86 -0.27 4.48
CA VAL A 67 -5.61 0.05 3.07
C VAL A 67 -6.89 0.45 2.35
N ASP A 68 -7.98 -0.25 2.62
CA ASP A 68 -9.30 0.02 2.05
C ASP A 68 -9.89 1.33 2.58
N ALA A 69 -9.65 1.69 3.84
CA ALA A 69 -9.99 3.00 4.38
C ALA A 69 -9.19 4.13 3.72
N ILE A 70 -7.89 3.95 3.49
CA ILE A 70 -7.04 4.92 2.78
C ILE A 70 -7.58 5.16 1.36
N TRP A 71 -7.85 4.09 0.61
CA TRP A 71 -8.40 4.22 -0.76
C TRP A 71 -9.80 4.87 -0.78
N ARG A 72 -10.64 4.60 0.23
CA ARG A 72 -11.93 5.29 0.37
C ARG A 72 -11.77 6.78 0.69
N ALA A 73 -10.82 7.14 1.55
CA ALA A 73 -10.54 8.54 1.87
C ALA A 73 -10.04 9.35 0.66
N VAL A 74 -9.33 8.68 -0.25
CA VAL A 74 -8.87 9.25 -1.53
C VAL A 74 -10.00 9.36 -2.56
N GLY A 75 -11.16 8.74 -2.31
CA GLY A 75 -12.29 8.75 -3.24
C GLY A 75 -12.09 7.88 -4.48
N ASP A 76 -11.30 6.80 -4.41
CA ASP A 76 -11.10 5.91 -5.56
C ASP A 76 -12.39 5.15 -5.91
N THR A 77 -12.96 5.45 -7.07
CA THR A 77 -14.18 4.82 -7.61
C THR A 77 -13.87 3.62 -8.53
N SER A 78 -12.65 3.08 -8.50
CA SER A 78 -12.25 1.99 -9.40
C SER A 78 -13.03 0.70 -9.09
N THR A 79 -13.82 0.19 -10.03
CA THR A 79 -14.72 -0.97 -9.82
C THR A 79 -14.28 -2.30 -10.45
N ASP A 80 -13.10 -2.37 -11.09
CA ASP A 80 -12.63 -3.58 -11.82
C ASP A 80 -11.35 -4.20 -11.24
N PHE A 81 -10.59 -4.97 -12.04
CA PHE A 81 -9.28 -5.56 -11.68
C PHE A 81 -8.28 -4.56 -11.04
N ASN A 82 -8.49 -3.27 -11.32
CA ASN A 82 -7.78 -2.16 -10.70
C ASN A 82 -8.02 -2.09 -9.17
N PHE A 83 -9.24 -2.40 -8.70
CA PHE A 83 -9.64 -2.41 -7.29
C PHE A 83 -8.76 -3.33 -6.43
N TYR A 84 -8.57 -4.58 -6.88
CA TYR A 84 -7.76 -5.57 -6.16
C TYR A 84 -6.26 -5.31 -6.31
N THR A 85 -5.81 -4.97 -7.52
CA THR A 85 -4.37 -4.70 -7.74
C THR A 85 -3.90 -3.51 -6.92
N LYS A 86 -4.65 -2.40 -6.93
CA LYS A 86 -4.33 -1.19 -6.16
C LYS A 86 -4.25 -1.44 -4.66
N ARG A 87 -5.19 -2.22 -4.12
CA ARG A 87 -5.21 -2.58 -2.70
C ARG A 87 -4.06 -3.51 -2.33
N ALA A 88 -3.78 -4.51 -3.15
CA ALA A 88 -2.64 -5.41 -2.92
C ALA A 88 -1.30 -4.66 -2.94
N THR A 89 -1.11 -3.78 -3.93
CA THR A 89 0.10 -2.96 -4.04
C THR A 89 0.23 -1.99 -2.88
N LEU A 90 -0.85 -1.28 -2.49
CA LEU A 90 -0.81 -0.38 -1.34
C LEU A 90 -0.57 -1.14 -0.03
N ALA A 91 -1.12 -2.34 0.14
CA ALA A 91 -0.83 -3.19 1.30
C ALA A 91 0.65 -3.57 1.40
N GLY A 92 1.30 -3.87 0.27
CA GLY A 92 2.74 -4.12 0.22
C GLY A 92 3.57 -2.88 0.59
N VAL A 93 3.20 -1.71 0.05
CA VAL A 93 3.89 -0.46 0.40
C VAL A 93 3.68 -0.12 1.88
N TYR A 94 2.45 -0.14 2.37
CA TYR A 94 2.12 0.19 3.77
C TYR A 94 2.85 -0.72 4.76
N SER A 95 2.86 -2.04 4.52
CA SER A 95 3.54 -2.98 5.40
C SER A 95 5.06 -2.80 5.40
N SER A 96 5.68 -2.62 4.23
CA SER A 96 7.14 -2.39 4.15
C SER A 96 7.56 -1.08 4.80
N VAL A 97 6.80 0.01 4.61
CA VAL A 97 7.07 1.31 5.22
C VAL A 97 6.88 1.25 6.74
N SER A 98 5.83 0.57 7.23
CA SER A 98 5.60 0.38 8.67
C SER A 98 6.77 -0.34 9.35
N LEU A 99 7.38 -1.32 8.69
CA LEU A 99 8.55 -2.03 9.23
C LEU A 99 9.79 -1.13 9.33
N VAL A 100 10.02 -0.26 8.34
CA VAL A 100 11.11 0.72 8.38
C VAL A 100 10.85 1.76 9.48
N TRP A 101 9.60 2.20 9.62
CA TRP A 101 9.19 3.17 10.64
C TRP A 101 9.44 2.67 12.08
N PHE A 102 9.30 1.36 12.33
CA PHE A 102 9.54 0.77 13.65
C PHE A 102 10.98 0.92 14.15
N SER A 103 11.96 1.03 13.25
CA SER A 103 13.39 1.12 13.58
C SER A 103 14.01 2.47 13.19
N ASP A 104 13.19 3.44 12.80
CA ASP A 104 13.68 4.75 12.37
C ASP A 104 13.70 5.74 13.55
N ASP A 105 14.89 6.03 14.04
CA ASP A 105 15.15 7.07 15.06
C ASP A 105 15.70 8.38 14.45
N SER A 106 15.63 8.53 13.12
CA SER A 106 15.99 9.80 12.48
C SER A 106 15.00 10.92 12.81
N GLU A 107 15.48 12.16 12.80
CA GLU A 107 14.65 13.34 13.03
C GLU A 107 13.46 13.35 12.07
N ASN A 108 12.25 13.50 12.64
CA ASN A 108 10.98 13.50 11.91
C ASN A 108 10.76 12.27 10.99
N TYR A 109 11.44 11.15 11.23
CA TYR A 109 11.38 9.94 10.40
C TYR A 109 11.82 10.16 8.94
N ALA A 110 12.79 11.04 8.72
CA ALA A 110 13.29 11.39 7.38
C ALA A 110 13.69 10.14 6.56
N ARG A 111 14.27 9.12 7.20
CA ARG A 111 14.65 7.86 6.53
C ARG A 111 13.43 7.07 6.06
N THR A 112 12.36 7.02 6.86
CA THR A 112 11.09 6.40 6.50
C THR A 112 10.44 7.10 5.31
N TRP A 113 10.42 8.44 5.29
CA TRP A 113 9.85 9.19 4.16
C TRP A 113 10.63 9.02 2.88
N ALA A 114 11.97 9.07 2.96
CA ALA A 114 12.82 8.78 1.80
C ALA A 114 12.67 7.35 1.28
N PHE A 115 12.30 6.39 2.14
CA PHE A 115 11.98 5.02 1.73
C PHE A 115 10.60 4.94 1.07
N LEU A 116 9.59 5.61 1.64
CA LEU A 116 8.26 5.71 1.06
C LEU A 116 8.32 6.26 -0.36
N ASP A 117 9.03 7.37 -0.58
CA ASP A 117 9.16 8.00 -1.91
C ASP A 117 9.72 7.03 -2.96
N ARG A 118 10.73 6.24 -2.61
CA ARG A 118 11.28 5.19 -3.50
C ARG A 118 10.26 4.11 -3.82
N ARG A 119 9.47 3.68 -2.83
CA ARG A 119 8.41 2.67 -3.03
C ARG A 119 7.31 3.18 -3.95
N ILE A 120 7.01 4.48 -3.93
CA ILE A 120 6.04 5.08 -4.88
C ILE A 120 6.59 5.02 -6.31
N GLU A 121 7.87 5.32 -6.49
CA GLU A 121 8.51 5.23 -7.80
C GLU A 121 8.42 3.81 -8.35
N ASP A 122 8.65 2.80 -7.49
CA ASP A 122 8.50 1.39 -7.84
C ASP A 122 7.05 1.05 -8.25
N VAL A 123 6.04 1.54 -7.52
CA VAL A 123 4.62 1.36 -7.90
C VAL A 123 4.32 1.99 -9.25
N MET A 124 4.80 3.20 -9.51
CA MET A 124 4.64 3.86 -10.80
C MET A 124 5.35 3.12 -11.94
N ARG A 125 6.42 2.37 -11.65
CA ARG A 125 7.10 1.49 -12.60
C ARG A 125 6.26 0.24 -12.88
N ILE A 126 5.69 -0.37 -11.85
CA ILE A 126 4.80 -1.54 -11.98
C ILE A 126 3.57 -1.20 -12.81
N GLU A 127 2.94 -0.05 -12.57
CA GLU A 127 1.79 0.43 -13.36
C GLU A 127 2.15 0.62 -14.84
N ARG A 128 3.34 1.17 -15.14
CA ARG A 128 3.84 1.31 -16.52
C ARG A 128 4.09 -0.04 -17.19
N VAL A 129 4.71 -0.98 -16.48
CA VAL A 129 4.95 -2.34 -16.99
C VAL A 129 3.63 -3.05 -17.26
N LYS A 130 2.65 -2.96 -16.35
CA LYS A 130 1.31 -3.54 -16.53
C LYS A 130 0.59 -2.96 -17.76
N ALA A 131 0.68 -1.64 -17.98
CA ALA A 131 0.15 -1.00 -19.18
C ALA A 131 0.83 -1.52 -20.46
N GLY A 132 2.15 -1.67 -20.44
CA GLY A 132 2.92 -2.24 -21.55
C GLY A 132 2.55 -3.69 -21.85
N VAL A 133 2.41 -4.54 -20.82
CA VAL A 133 2.01 -5.95 -20.96
C VAL A 133 0.59 -6.07 -21.50
N LYS A 134 -0.36 -5.24 -21.05
CA LYS A 134 -1.73 -5.22 -21.63
C LYS A 134 -1.71 -4.81 -23.11
N GLY A 135 -0.86 -3.85 -23.48
CA GLY A 135 -0.67 -3.44 -24.88
C GLY A 135 -0.06 -4.54 -25.77
N ILE A 136 0.85 -5.35 -25.21
CA ILE A 136 1.46 -6.49 -25.91
C ILE A 136 0.47 -7.67 -25.98
N ALA A 137 -0.24 -7.97 -24.90
CA ALA A 137 -1.26 -9.01 -24.85
C ALA A 137 -2.42 -8.74 -25.81
N ALA A 138 -2.84 -7.48 -25.96
CA ALA A 138 -3.85 -7.09 -26.94
C ALA A 138 -3.36 -7.19 -28.41
N LYS A 139 -2.05 -7.26 -28.63
CA LYS A 139 -1.42 -7.43 -29.96
C LYS A 139 -1.00 -8.87 -30.26
N LEU A 140 -1.07 -9.77 -29.29
CA LEU A 140 -0.74 -11.18 -29.48
C LEU A 140 -1.99 -11.94 -29.97
N PRO A 141 -1.87 -12.77 -31.02
CA PRO A 141 -2.97 -13.61 -31.47
C PRO A 141 -3.40 -14.56 -30.35
N ASP A 142 -4.72 -14.72 -30.20
CA ASP A 142 -5.34 -15.46 -29.11
C ASP A 142 -4.73 -16.88 -29.00
N PRO A 143 -4.02 -17.23 -27.91
CA PRO A 143 -3.30 -18.50 -27.81
C PRO A 143 -4.25 -19.71 -27.89
N LEU A 144 -5.51 -19.51 -27.50
CA LEU A 144 -6.58 -20.50 -27.64
C LEU A 144 -7.01 -20.71 -29.09
N SER A 145 -6.97 -19.67 -29.94
CA SER A 145 -7.23 -19.81 -31.39
C SER A 145 -6.10 -20.55 -32.10
N LEU A 146 -4.87 -20.41 -31.60
CA LEU A 146 -3.67 -21.04 -32.15
C LEU A 146 -3.60 -22.53 -31.75
N LEU A 147 -3.93 -22.85 -30.50
CA LEU A 147 -4.18 -24.23 -30.04
C LEU A 147 -5.43 -24.85 -30.69
N GLY A 148 -6.46 -24.04 -30.91
CA GLY A 148 -7.66 -24.43 -31.65
C GLY A 148 -7.36 -24.83 -33.10
N ARG A 149 -6.50 -24.08 -33.80
CA ARG A 149 -6.00 -24.45 -35.14
C ARG A 149 -5.12 -25.68 -35.15
N LEU A 150 -4.42 -25.96 -34.06
CA LEU A 150 -3.60 -27.17 -33.93
C LEU A 150 -4.46 -28.41 -33.67
N ARG A 151 -5.58 -28.25 -32.95
CA ARG A 151 -6.51 -29.33 -32.58
C ARG A 151 -7.62 -29.57 -33.61
N TYR A 152 -8.10 -28.53 -34.29
CA TYR A 152 -9.05 -28.60 -35.40
C TYR A 152 -8.29 -28.22 -36.67
N GLY A 153 -7.59 -29.22 -37.23
CA GLY A 153 -6.84 -29.08 -38.48
C GLY A 153 -7.71 -28.57 -39.62
N ARG A 154 -7.08 -27.74 -40.44
CA ARG A 154 -7.57 -27.15 -41.71
C ARG A 154 -8.20 -28.24 -42.60
N GLY A 155 -9.52 -28.17 -42.80
CA GLY A 155 -10.17 -28.64 -44.02
C GLY A 155 -9.98 -27.61 -45.12
#